data_AF-I0SHA3-F1
#
_entry.id   AF-I0SHA3-F1
#
_cell.length_a   1.000
_cell.length_b   1.000
_cell.length_c   1.000
_cell.angle_alpha   90.00
_cell.angle_beta   90.00
_cell.angle_gamma   90.00
#
_symmetry.space_group_name_H-M   'P 1'
#
loop_
_entity.id
_entity.type
_entity.pdbx_description
1 polymer ?
#
loop_
_entity_poly.entity_id
_entity_poly.type
_entity_poly.pdbx_seq_one_letter_code
_entity_poly.pdbx_strand_id
1 'polypeptide(L)' 'MPKGSKNATQKQVAFIENWINNYPKKVLDYKSPRLVLQEGQT' A
#
# COMPACT_ATOMS: atom_id res chain seq x y z
N MET A 1 -6.04 31.13 -12.06
CA MET A 1 -5.32 29.85 -12.26
C MET A 1 -6.09 28.75 -11.54
N PRO A 2 -6.58 27.71 -12.22
CA PRO A 2 -7.29 26.65 -11.52
C PRO A 2 -6.27 25.89 -10.68
N LYS A 3 -6.60 25.68 -9.40
CA LYS A 3 -5.75 25.04 -8.42
C LYS A 3 -5.59 23.56 -8.80
N GLY A 4 -4.46 23.22 -9.44
CA GLY A 4 -3.93 21.86 -9.65
C GLY A 4 -4.87 20.89 -10.37
N SER A 5 -4.67 20.71 -11.67
CA SER A 5 -5.20 19.54 -12.39
C SER A 5 -4.78 18.24 -11.70
N LYS A 6 -5.75 17.41 -11.29
CA LYS A 6 -5.54 16.08 -10.68
C LYS A 6 -5.69 14.96 -11.70
N ASN A 7 -5.12 15.13 -12.90
CA ASN A 7 -5.14 14.05 -13.89
C ASN A 7 -3.95 13.11 -13.60
N ALA A 8 -4.20 12.07 -12.83
CA ALA A 8 -3.24 10.97 -12.68
C ALA A 8 -3.22 10.16 -13.97
N THR A 9 -2.02 9.85 -14.47
CA THR A 9 -1.88 8.94 -15.60
C THR A 9 -2.28 7.52 -15.20
N GLN A 10 -2.77 6.73 -16.14
CA GLN A 10 -3.07 5.31 -15.89
C GLN A 10 -1.85 4.55 -15.35
N LYS A 11 -0.64 4.93 -15.77
CA LYS A 11 0.62 4.36 -15.27
C LYS A 11 0.84 4.66 -13.78
N GLN A 12 0.53 5.87 -13.32
CA GLN A 12 0.61 6.23 -11.90
C GLN A 12 -0.44 5.48 -11.08
N VAL A 13 -1.67 5.34 -11.60
CA VAL A 13 -2.72 4.55 -10.96
C VAL A 13 -2.28 3.11 -10.79
N ALA A 14 -1.82 2.45 -11.87
CA ALA A 14 -1.35 1.07 -11.84
C ALA A 14 -0.15 0.88 -10.89
N PHE A 15 0.75 1.85 -10.82
CA PHE A 15 1.87 1.82 -9.88
C PHE A 15 1.38 1.87 -8.42
N ILE A 16 0.46 2.78 -8.11
CA ILE A 16 -0.12 2.93 -6.75
C ILE A 16 -0.91 1.67 -6.37
N GLU A 17 -1.72 1.13 -7.27
CA GLU A 17 -2.49 -0.10 -7.04
C GLU A 17 -1.57 -1.29 -6.77
N ASN A 18 -0.53 -1.47 -7.60
CA ASN A 18 0.45 -2.54 -7.39
C ASN A 18 1.20 -2.36 -6.07
N TRP A 19 1.52 -1.12 -5.70
CA TRP A 19 2.19 -0.81 -4.44
C TRP A 19 1.32 -1.13 -3.23
N ILE A 20 0.07 -0.66 -3.19
CA ILE A 20 -0.86 -0.91 -2.08
C ILE A 20 -1.13 -2.42 -1.90
N ASN A 21 -1.20 -3.19 -2.99
CA ASN A 21 -1.51 -4.61 -2.93
C ASN A 21 -0.32 -5.51 -2.53
N ASN A 22 0.91 -5.10 -2.84
CA ASN A 22 2.10 -5.95 -2.63
C ASN A 22 3.01 -5.46 -1.50
N TYR A 23 3.04 -4.15 -1.23
CA TYR A 23 3.94 -3.59 -0.24
C TYR A 23 3.63 -4.06 1.19
N PRO A 24 2.37 -4.07 1.67
CA PRO A 24 2.06 -4.60 3.00
C PRO A 24 2.38 -6.09 3.12
N LYS A 25 2.16 -6.89 2.06
CA LYS A 25 2.51 -8.31 2.05
C LYS A 25 4.01 -8.53 2.21
N LYS A 26 4.82 -7.70 1.53
CA LYS A 26 6.28 -7.75 1.65
C LYS A 26 6.78 -7.30 3.02
N VAL A 27 6.18 -6.25 3.59
CA VAL A 27 6.54 -5.73 4.92
C VAL A 27 6.17 -6.71 6.02
N LEU A 28 5.02 -7.37 5.90
CA LEU A 28 4.53 -8.34 6.88
C LEU A 28 5.09 -9.75 6.63
N ASP A 29 5.99 -9.96 5.66
CA ASP A 29 6.49 -11.28 5.26
C ASP A 29 5.38 -12.31 5.05
N TYR A 30 4.27 -11.88 4.43
CA TYR A 30 3.04 -12.67 4.28
C TYR A 30 2.40 -13.17 5.59
N LYS A 31 2.89 -12.74 6.76
CA LYS A 31 2.24 -13.00 8.04
C LYS A 31 0.88 -12.33 8.05
N SER A 32 -0.10 -13.02 8.62
CA SER A 32 -1.41 -12.44 8.89
C SER A 32 -1.25 -11.23 9.79
N PRO A 33 -1.94 -10.10 9.53
CA PRO A 33 -1.94 -8.95 10.43
C PRO A 33 -2.27 -9.32 11.88
N ARG A 34 -3.10 -10.34 12.10
CA ARG A 34 -3.40 -10.85 13.45
C ARG A 34 -2.16 -11.40 14.16
N LEU A 35 -1.32 -12.15 13.45
CA LEU A 35 -0.08 -12.70 14.02
C LEU A 35 0.90 -11.58 14.37
N VAL A 36 1.05 -10.60 13.47
CA VAL A 36 1.91 -9.42 13.72
C VAL A 36 1.43 -8.60 14.92
N LEU A 37 0.11 -8.44 15.09
CA LEU A 37 -0.48 -7.75 16.23
C LEU A 37 -0.28 -8.51 17.56
N GLN A 38 -0.27 -9.85 17.52
CA GLN A 38 -0.05 -10.69 18.70
C GLN A 38 1.44 -10.78 19.10
N GLU A 39 2.35 -10.86 18.12
CA GLU A 39 3.80 -10.91 18.34
C GLU A 39 4.35 -9.62 18.98
N GLY A 40 3.71 -8.48 18.75
CA GLY A 40 4.11 -7.19 19.36
C GLY A 40 3.66 -6.98 20.82
N GLN A 41 3.01 -7.96 21.44
CA GLN A 41 2.45 -7.85 22.80
C GLN A 41 3.17 -8.71 23.85
N THR A 42 4.19 -9.47 23.46
CA THR A 42 5.01 -10.34 24.33
C THR A 42 6.44 -9.81 24.45
#